data_AF-A0A2M7VNL1-F1
#
_entry.id   AF-A0A2M7VNL1-F1
#
_cell.length_a   1.000
_cell.length_b   1.000
_cell.length_c   1.000
_cell.angle_alpha   90.00
_cell.angle_beta   90.00
_cell.angle_gamma   90.00
#
_symmetry.space_group_name_H-M   'P 1'
#
loop_
_entity.id
_entity.type
_entity.pdbx_description
1 polymer ?
#
loop_
_entity_poly.entity_id
_entity_poly.type
_entity_poly.pdbx_seq_one_letter_code
_entity_poly.pdbx_strand_id
1 'polypeptide(L)' 'MTEPKNYLKQGFSFFLYALPLLFGAPVVITIGFKALKHDGNLIFLMIGFILAIAAMILLSIAVKRILQHLFNQ' A
#
# COMPACT_ATOMS: atom_id res chain seq x y z
N MET A 1 -3.36 -10.81 -30.16
CA MET A 1 -3.77 -9.39 -30.09
C MET A 1 -3.76 -8.98 -28.62
N THR A 2 -2.64 -8.44 -28.15
CA THR A 2 -2.45 -8.03 -26.74
C THR A 2 -2.97 -6.61 -26.58
N GLU A 3 -4.21 -6.48 -26.10
CA GLU A 3 -4.85 -5.17 -25.94
C GLU A 3 -4.17 -4.36 -24.81
N PRO A 4 -3.55 -3.19 -25.11
CA PRO A 4 -2.89 -2.35 -24.11
C PRO A 4 -3.86 -1.86 -23.01
N LYS A 5 -5.16 -1.85 -23.30
CA LYS A 5 -6.24 -1.46 -22.36
C LYS A 5 -6.31 -2.35 -21.12
N ASN A 6 -5.86 -3.61 -21.22
CA ASN A 6 -5.99 -4.57 -20.12
C ASN A 6 -4.92 -4.36 -19.03
N TYR A 7 -3.75 -3.87 -19.42
CA TYR A 7 -2.61 -3.72 -18.51
C TYR A 7 -2.61 -2.39 -17.76
N LEU A 8 -3.12 -1.31 -18.37
CA LEU A 8 -3.39 -0.04 -17.66
C LEU A 8 -4.42 -0.25 -16.54
N LYS A 9 -5.49 -1.01 -16.84
CA LYS A 9 -6.48 -1.44 -15.85
C LYS A 9 -5.85 -2.26 -14.72
N GLN A 10 -4.91 -3.15 -15.04
CA GLN A 10 -4.19 -3.93 -14.03
C GLN A 10 -3.35 -3.04 -13.11
N GLY A 11 -2.52 -2.15 -13.66
CA GLY A 11 -1.71 -1.22 -12.86
C GLY A 11 -2.57 -0.31 -11.97
N PHE A 12 -3.67 0.20 -12.51
CA PHE A 12 -4.64 1.00 -11.76
C PHE A 12 -5.35 0.20 -10.66
N SER A 13 -5.65 -1.08 -10.90
CA SER A 13 -6.24 -1.97 -9.89
C SER A 13 -5.27 -2.20 -8.72
N PHE A 14 -3.97 -2.40 -8.97
CA PHE A 14 -2.96 -2.47 -7.91
C PHE A 14 -2.87 -1.16 -7.11
N PHE A 15 -3.02 -0.01 -7.76
CA PHE A 15 -3.06 1.29 -7.09
C PHE A 15 -4.30 1.44 -6.19
N LEU A 16 -5.46 0.98 -6.66
CA LEU A 16 -6.70 0.94 -5.88
C LEU A 16 -6.60 0.04 -4.66
N TYR A 17 -5.90 -1.10 -4.74
CA TYR A 17 -5.63 -1.97 -3.59
C TYR A 17 -4.59 -1.37 -2.63
N ALA A 18 -3.59 -0.64 -3.15
CA ALA A 18 -2.59 0.04 -2.33
C ALA A 18 -3.19 1.22 -1.55
N LEU A 19 -4.22 1.89 -2.08
CA LEU A 19 -4.87 3.05 -1.47
C LEU A 19 -5.38 2.80 -0.03
N PRO A 20 -6.24 1.80 0.23
CA PRO A 20 -6.72 1.51 1.59
C PRO A 20 -5.57 1.06 2.49
N LEU A 21 -4.52 0.44 1.96
CA LEU A 21 -3.34 0.06 2.74
C LEU A 21 -2.51 1.28 3.12
N LEU A 22 -2.38 2.24 2.21
CA LEU A 22 -1.64 3.50 2.39
C LEU A 22 -2.30 4.41 3.44
N PHE A 23 -3.62 4.52 3.40
CA PHE A 23 -4.37 5.30 4.39
C PHE A 23 -4.67 4.50 5.67
N GLY A 24 -4.80 3.18 5.57
CA GLY A 24 -5.04 2.30 6.72
C GLY A 24 -3.82 2.14 7.62
N ALA A 25 -2.61 2.07 7.06
CA ALA A 25 -1.37 1.95 7.83
C ALA A 25 -1.19 3.07 8.89
N PRO A 26 -1.27 4.38 8.57
CA PRO A 26 -1.14 5.44 9.57
C PRO A 26 -2.27 5.41 10.60
N VAL A 27 -3.48 5.01 10.24
CA VAL A 27 -4.59 4.82 11.20
C VAL A 27 -4.25 3.73 12.21
N VAL A 28 -3.80 2.55 11.76
CA VAL A 28 -3.40 1.45 12.63
C VAL A 28 -2.20 1.82 13.50
N ILE A 29 -1.21 2.54 12.94
CA ILE A 29 -0.06 3.05 13.71
C ILE A 29 -0.52 4.02 14.80
N THR A 30 -1.46 4.91 14.52
CA THR A 30 -1.99 5.87 15.50
C THR A 30 -2.73 5.16 16.63
N ILE A 31 -3.51 4.14 16.31
CA ILE A 31 -4.14 3.25 17.29
C ILE A 31 -3.07 2.53 18.12
N GLY A 32 -2.00 2.04 17.48
CA GLY A 32 -0.87 1.40 18.15
C GLY A 32 -0.16 2.32 19.14
N PHE A 33 0.09 3.57 18.79
CA PHE A 33 0.64 4.56 19.72
C PHE A 33 -0.31 4.86 20.89
N LYS A 34 -1.63 4.82 20.66
CA LYS A 34 -2.62 5.01 21.72
C LYS A 34 -2.66 3.81 22.67
N ALA A 35 -2.64 2.59 22.14
CA ALA A 35 -2.58 1.35 22.92
C ALA A 35 -1.27 1.23 23.72
N LEU A 36 -0.14 1.66 23.12
CA LEU A 36 1.15 1.72 23.81
C LEU A 36 1.11 2.65 25.02
N LYS A 37 0.46 3.81 24.91
CA LYS A 37 0.33 4.76 26.03
C LYS A 37 -0.61 4.28 27.14
N HIS A 38 -1.59 3.44 26.81
CA HIS A 38 -2.62 3.02 27.76
C HIS A 38 -2.26 1.74 28.50
N ASP A 39 -1.82 0.70 27.76
CA ASP A 39 -1.58 -0.64 28.30
C ASP A 39 -0.14 -1.12 28.05
N GLY A 40 0.74 -0.29 27.49
CA GLY A 40 2.09 -0.70 27.09
C GLY A 40 2.10 -1.67 25.89
N ASN A 41 0.95 -1.90 25.25
CA ASN A 41 0.80 -2.96 24.27
C ASN A 41 1.31 -2.55 22.87
N LEU A 42 2.39 -3.20 22.43
CA LEU A 42 3.08 -2.92 21.16
C LEU A 42 2.51 -3.66 19.96
N ILE A 43 1.57 -4.59 20.15
CA ILE A 43 1.06 -5.48 19.09
C ILE A 43 0.51 -4.69 17.90
N PHE A 44 -0.31 -3.67 18.17
CA PHE A 44 -0.91 -2.82 17.12
C PHE A 44 0.13 -1.98 16.38
N LEU A 45 1.18 -1.53 17.06
CA LEU A 45 2.28 -0.79 16.43
C LEU A 45 3.09 -1.71 15.50
N MET A 46 3.32 -2.95 15.91
CA MET A 46 4.00 -3.97 15.12
C MET A 46 3.19 -4.32 13.85
N ILE A 47 1.87 -4.51 13.99
CA ILE A 47 0.96 -4.73 12.85
C ILE A 47 0.98 -3.53 11.90
N GLY A 48 0.87 -2.31 12.44
CA GLY A 48 0.91 -1.09 11.64
C GLY A 48 2.23 -0.92 10.87
N PHE A 49 3.35 -1.29 11.49
CA PHE A 49 4.67 -1.25 10.85
C PHE A 49 4.79 -2.26 9.69
N ILE A 50 4.32 -3.49 9.89
CA ILE A 50 4.28 -4.51 8.82
C ILE A 50 3.38 -4.04 7.67
N LEU A 51 2.23 -3.44 8.00
CA LEU A 51 1.29 -2.90 7.02
C LEU A 51 1.91 -1.75 6.21
N ALA A 52 2.70 -0.89 6.85
CA ALA A 52 3.41 0.20 6.20
C ALA A 52 4.47 -0.32 5.21
N ILE A 53 5.25 -1.34 5.58
CA ILE A 53 6.22 -1.96 4.67
C ILE A 53 5.50 -2.59 3.47
N ALA A 54 4.41 -3.33 3.71
CA ALA A 54 3.62 -3.92 2.64
C ALA A 54 3.07 -2.86 1.68
N ALA A 55 2.54 -1.75 2.22
CA ALA A 55 2.05 -0.62 1.42
C ALA A 55 3.17 0.00 0.57
N MET A 56 4.36 0.17 1.13
CA MET A 56 5.52 0.73 0.42
C MET A 56 5.93 -0.15 -0.77
N ILE A 57 5.98 -1.48 -0.59
CA ILE A 57 6.28 -2.44 -1.65
C ILE A 57 5.19 -2.41 -2.74
N LEU A 58 3.92 -2.47 -2.36
CA LEU A 58 2.79 -2.40 -3.30
C LEU A 58 2.80 -1.11 -4.11
N LEU A 59 3.09 0.01 -3.47
CA LEU A 59 3.17 1.32 -4.12
C LEU A 59 4.32 1.37 -5.11
N SER A 60 5.51 0.89 -4.74
CA SER A 60 6.65 0.81 -5.66
C SER A 60 6.33 -0.05 -6.89
N ILE A 61 5.66 -1.20 -6.71
CA ILE A 61 5.26 -2.06 -7.83
C ILE A 61 4.22 -1.38 -8.70
N ALA A 62 3.22 -0.73 -8.10
CA ALA A 62 2.15 -0.04 -8.83
C ALA A 62 2.71 1.12 -9.66
N VAL A 63 3.53 1.98 -9.05
CA VAL A 63 4.20 3.10 -9.74
C VAL A 63 5.10 2.58 -10.84
N LYS A 64 5.91 1.54 -10.59
CA LYS A 64 6.79 0.95 -11.61
C LYS A 64 6.01 0.40 -12.81
N ARG A 65 4.90 -0.31 -12.58
CA ARG A 65 4.04 -0.82 -13.68
C ARG A 65 3.38 0.28 -14.48
N ILE A 66 2.88 1.32 -13.81
CA ILE A 66 2.25 2.48 -14.46
C ILE A 66 3.28 3.23 -15.30
N LEU A 67 4.47 3.52 -14.75
CA LEU A 67 5.56 4.18 -15.47
C LEU A 67 6.08 3.35 -16.65
N GLN A 68 6.27 2.04 -16.46
CA GLN A 68 6.62 1.15 -17.57
C GLN A 68 5.56 1.21 -18.68
N HIS A 69 4.27 1.20 -18.37
CA HIS A 69 3.24 1.28 -19.41
C HIS A 69 3.14 2.64 -20.10
N LEU A 70 3.42 3.73 -19.37
CA LEU A 70 3.34 5.09 -19.91
C LEU A 70 4.53 5.44 -20.80
N PHE A 71 5.73 4.99 -20.44
CA PHE A 71 6.98 5.34 -21.13
C PHE A 71 7.49 4.24 -22.06
N ASN A 72 7.08 2.99 -21.82
CA ASN A 72 7.47 1.85 -22.65
C ASN A 72 6.25 1.37 -23.45
N GLN A 73 5.82 2.18 -24.41
CA GLN A 73 5.11 1.65 -25.57
C GLN A 73 5.99 0.64 -26.31
#